data_AF-A0A371R1L1-F1
#
_entry.id   AF-A0A371R1L1-F1
#
_cell.length_a   1.000
_cell.length_b   1.000
_cell.length_c   1.000
_cell.angle_alpha   90.00
_cell.angle_beta   90.00
_cell.angle_gamma   90.00
#
_symmetry.space_group_name_H-M   'P 1'
#
loop_
_entity.id
_entity.type
_entity.pdbx_description
1 polymer ?
#
loop_
_entity_poly.entity_id
_entity_poly.type
_entity_poly.pdbx_seq_one_letter_code
_entity_poly.pdbx_strand_id
1 'polypeptide(L)' 'MLCYGRLDDILRTIQREIELLSTLLNRDKKLDNYIKRKIDLLNICINNIKRLPPGEYQIVAINSCEIIPL' A
#
# COMPACT_ATOMS: atom_id res chain seq x y z
N MET A 1 0.76 -1.79 7.00
CA MET A 1 1.31 -2.83 6.12
C MET A 1 2.81 -2.66 6.08
N LEU A 2 3.53 -3.77 6.20
CA LEU A 2 4.98 -3.84 6.01
C LEU A 2 5.22 -4.93 4.97
N CYS A 3 5.95 -4.61 3.91
CA CYS A 3 6.33 -5.57 2.87
C CYS A 3 7.74 -5.29 2.38
N TYR A 4 8.40 -6.31 1.86
CA TYR A 4 9.75 -6.21 1.30
C TYR A 4 9.89 -7.10 0.07
N GLY A 5 10.84 -6.77 -0.80
CA GLY A 5 11.17 -7.55 -1.99
C GLY A 5 11.40 -6.68 -3.22
N ARG A 6 11.23 -7.28 -4.40
CA ARG A 6 11.33 -6.56 -5.68
C ARG A 6 10.13 -5.65 -5.88
N LEU A 7 10.33 -4.58 -6.65
CA LEU A 7 9.28 -3.61 -6.96
C LEU A 7 7.98 -4.25 -7.46
N ASP A 8 8.06 -5.22 -8.37
CA ASP A 8 6.87 -5.89 -8.93
C ASP A 8 6.08 -6.69 -7.89
N ASP A 9 6.78 -7.38 -6.99
CA ASP A 9 6.18 -8.17 -5.92
C ASP A 9 5.52 -7.26 -4.88
N ILE A 10 6.19 -6.16 -4.53
CA ILE A 10 5.67 -5.12 -3.65
C ILE A 10 4.41 -4.50 -4.25
N LEU A 11 4.45 -4.07 -5.52
CA LEU A 11 3.30 -3.46 -6.20
C LEU A 11 2.11 -4.41 -6.22
N ARG A 12 2.32 -5.68 -6.57
CA ARG A 12 1.27 -6.69 -6.58
C ARG A 12 0.67 -6.91 -5.20
N THR A 13 1.49 -6.91 -4.16
CA THR A 13 1.02 -7.07 -2.77
C THR A 13 0.18 -5.87 -2.35
N ILE A 14 0.60 -4.64 -2.64
CA ILE A 14 -0.17 -3.43 -2.32
C ILE A 14 -1.50 -3.40 -3.07
N GLN A 15 -1.51 -3.78 -4.35
CA GLN A 15 -2.75 -3.86 -5.14
C GLN A 15 -3.76 -4.84 -4.54
N ARG A 16 -3.31 -6.03 -4.14
CA ARG A 16 -4.17 -7.02 -3.48
C ARG A 16 -4.74 -6.51 -2.16
N GLU A 17 -3.93 -5.79 -1.38
CA GLU A 17 -4.40 -5.19 -0.12
C GLU A 17 -5.49 -4.13 -0.39
N ILE A 18 -5.33 -3.29 -1.41
CA ILE A 18 -6.35 -2.31 -1.83
C ILE A 18 -7.64 -3.02 -2.25
N GLU A 19 -7.56 -4.09 -3.04
CA GLU A 19 -8.72 -4.88 -3.45
C GLU A 19 -9.47 -5.43 -2.24
N LEU A 20 -8.76 -6.05 -1.29
CA LEU A 20 -9.32 -6.59 -0.06
C LEU A 20 -10.00 -5.48 0.77
N LEU A 21 -9.32 -4.37 1.01
CA LEU A 21 -9.88 -3.21 1.71
C LEU A 21 -11.13 -2.67 1.02
N SER A 22 -11.14 -2.64 -0.31
CA SER A 22 -12.28 -2.19 -1.10
C SER A 22 -13.50 -3.09 -0.92
N THR A 23 -13.30 -4.42 -0.76
CA THR A 23 -14.41 -5.36 -0.47
C THR A 23 -15.04 -5.17 0.91
N LEU A 24 -14.35 -4.49 1.83
CA LEU A 24 -14.81 -4.20 3.18
C LEU A 24 -15.58 -2.89 3.29
N LEU A 25 -15.54 -2.04 2.25
CA LEU A 25 -16.32 -0.80 2.22
C LEU A 25 -17.83 -1.08 2.33
N ASN A 26 -18.53 -0.20 3.03
CA ASN A 26 -19.97 -0.27 3.31
C ASN A 26 -20.41 -1.45 4.19
N ARG A 27 -19.49 -2.30 4.66
CA ARG A 27 -19.80 -3.33 5.67
C ARG A 27 -19.97 -2.73 7.07
N ASP A 28 -19.16 -1.73 7.41
CA ASP A 28 -19.28 -0.95 8.64
C ASP A 28 -18.95 0.53 8.36
N LYS A 29 -19.98 1.39 8.45
CA LYS A 29 -19.85 2.84 8.20
C LYS A 29 -18.85 3.53 9.12
N LYS A 30 -18.61 3.00 10.32
CA LYS A 30 -17.62 3.57 11.25
C LYS A 30 -16.19 3.32 10.77
N LEU A 31 -15.97 2.23 10.02
CA LEU A 31 -14.67 1.84 9.48
C LEU A 31 -14.42 2.38 8.08
N ASP A 32 -15.47 2.76 7.32
CA ASP A 32 -15.33 3.26 5.95
C ASP A 32 -14.33 4.42 5.82
N ASN A 33 -14.33 5.37 6.76
CA ASN A 33 -13.38 6.48 6.75
C ASN A 33 -11.94 6.01 6.95
N TYR A 34 -11.73 5.03 7.83
CA TYR A 34 -10.41 4.43 8.04
C TYR A 34 -9.95 3.66 6.80
N ILE A 35 -10.83 2.85 6.22
CA ILE A 35 -10.56 2.06 5.02
C ILE A 35 -10.20 2.96 3.84
N LYS A 36 -10.97 4.03 3.60
CA LYS A 36 -10.68 5.03 2.54
C LYS A 36 -9.31 5.67 2.73
N ARG A 37 -9.03 6.18 3.94
CA ARG A 37 -7.71 6.74 4.27
C ARG A 37 -6.58 5.73 4.04
N LYS A 38 -6.81 4.46 4.35
CA LYS A 38 -5.83 3.41 4.15
C LYS A 38 -5.59 3.15 2.67
N ILE A 39 -6.63 3.07 1.86
CA ILE A 39 -6.55 2.93 0.40
C ILE A 39 -5.79 4.12 -0.22
N ASP A 40 -6.09 5.35 0.20
CA ASP A 40 -5.41 6.55 -0.27
C ASP A 40 -3.90 6.49 0.04
N LEU A 41 -3.52 6.06 1.25
CA LEU A 41 -2.12 5.87 1.63
C LEU A 41 -1.42 4.82 0.73
N LEU A 42 -2.09 3.71 0.44
CA LEU A 42 -1.53 2.65 -0.41
C LEU A 42 -1.38 3.12 -1.88
N ASN A 43 -2.30 3.94 -2.39
CA ASN A 43 -2.18 4.56 -3.70
C ASN A 43 -0.99 5.53 -3.78
N ILE A 44 -0.73 6.31 -2.72
CA ILE A 44 0.47 7.14 -2.60
C ILE A 44 1.72 6.26 -2.67
N CYS A 45 1.74 5.13 -1.96
CA CYS A 45 2.85 4.18 -2.06
C CYS A 45 3.10 3.68 -3.47
N ILE A 46 2.05 3.23 -4.17
CA ILE A 46 2.17 2.76 -5.55
C ILE A 46 2.82 3.83 -6.44
N ASN A 47 2.39 5.08 -6.32
CA ASN A 47 2.91 6.18 -7.12
C ASN A 47 4.39 6.47 -6.83
N ASN A 48 4.82 6.36 -5.57
CA ASN A 48 6.22 6.53 -5.20
C ASN A 48 7.08 5.35 -5.71
N ILE A 49 6.60 4.12 -5.55
CA ILE A 49 7.30 2.89 -5.95
C ILE A 49 7.53 2.84 -7.46
N LYS A 50 6.54 3.26 -8.27
CA LYS A 50 6.66 3.32 -9.74
C LYS A 50 7.78 4.23 -10.25
N ARG A 51 8.32 5.11 -9.40
CA ARG A 51 9.41 6.04 -9.75
C ARG A 51 10.78 5.56 -9.30
N LEU A 52 10.86 4.43 -8.60
CA LEU A 52 12.11 3.89 -8.08
C LEU A 52 12.90 3.15 -9.17
N PRO A 53 14.23 3.18 -9.11
CA PRO A 53 15.05 2.33 -9.96
C PRO A 53 14.88 0.85 -9.55
N PRO A 54 15.16 -0.11 -10.46
CA PRO A 54 15.13 -1.53 -10.13
C PRO A 54 15.99 -1.85 -8.90
N GLY A 55 15.47 -2.66 -8.00
CA GLY A 55 16.13 -3.01 -6.75
C GLY A 55 15.18 -3.70 -5.77
N GLU A 56 15.71 -4.02 -4.59
CA GLU A 56 14.92 -4.51 -3.46
C GLU A 56 14.67 -3.38 -2.47
N TYR A 57 13.45 -3.34 -1.96
CA TYR A 57 12.99 -2.30 -1.08
C TYR A 57 12.14 -2.89 0.03
N GLN A 58 12.04 -2.16 1.14
CA GLN A 58 11.04 -2.34 2.16
C GLN A 58 10.09 -1.15 2.17
N ILE A 59 8.79 -1.43 2.19
CA ILE A 59 7.74 -0.41 2.31
C ILE A 59 7.09 -0.52 3.67
N VAL A 60 7.02 0.61 4.37
CA VAL A 60 6.28 0.76 5.61
C VAL A 60 5.11 1.72 5.35
N ALA A 61 3.92 1.15 5.25
CA ALA A 61 2.67 1.87 5.01
C ALA A 61 1.78 1.78 6.26
N ILE A 62 2.10 2.54 7.30
CA ILE A 62 1.33 2.61 8.56
C ILE A 62 0.49 3.88 8.57
N ASN A 63 1.13 5.04 8.71
CA ASN A 63 0.52 6.37 8.64
C ASN A 63 1.05 7.20 7.46
N SER A 64 2.33 6.98 7.14
CA SER A 64 3.09 7.49 6.00
C SER A 64 3.40 6.34 5.04
N CYS A 65 3.86 6.69 3.84
CA CYS A 65 4.50 5.72 2.96
C CYS A 65 6.02 5.91 3.02
N GLU A 66 6.69 5.05 3.75
CA GLU A 66 8.15 5.05 3.87
C GLU A 66 8.74 3.95 3.00
N ILE A 67 9.82 4.29 2.30
CA ILE A 67 10.49 3.43 1.32
C ILE A 67 11.96 3.35 1.73
N ILE A 68 12.42 2.14 2.01
CA ILE A 68 13.77 1.87 2.51
C ILE A 68 14.45 0.96 1.47
N PRO A 69 15.52 1.39 0.80
CA PRO A 69 16.31 0.51 -0.06
C PRO A 69 17.02 -0.56 0.79
N LEU A 70 17.12 -1.78 0.26
CA LEU A 70 17.79 -2.92 0.89
C LEU A 70 19.12 -3.26 0.20
#